data_AF-A0AAT9RA72-F1
#
_entry.id   AF-A0AAT9RA72-F1
#
_cell.length_a   1.000
_cell.length_b   1.000
_cell.length_c   1.000
_cell.angle_alpha   90.00
_cell.angle_beta   90.00
_cell.angle_gamma   90.00
#
_symmetry.space_group_name_H-M   'P 1'
#
loop_
_entity.id
_entity.type
_entity.pdbx_description
1 polymer ?
#
loop_
_entity_poly.entity_id
_entity_poly.type
_entity_poly.pdbx_seq_one_letter_code
_entity_poly.pdbx_strand_id
1 'polypeptide(L)'
;MSIEEGPGGGRDEGPDGRTGSDAGDGGSGADHGPTEAGADGTRDRRRLSTAATTVLGLFLLADIVFVCGALVTLWPVVLATVEPGAEATATARWSPFGLGEWALTADTAMLLAVVVCSALGSFVHAATSFATYVGNRRLYASWLWWYLLRAGIGVALALLVYLLLRGGLFAGSSGAGATNPYGFSGIAGLCGLFSKQATDKLREICDTLLSTTGDGDRDRRDGLATAARNGDPGTS
;
A
#
# COMPACT_ATOMS: atom_id res chain seq x y z
N MET A 1 31.08 -16.15 36.98
CA MET A 1 30.46 -16.71 35.77
C MET A 1 31.12 -16.03 34.61
N SER A 2 31.92 -16.82 33.89
CA SER A 2 33.06 -16.39 33.09
C SER A 2 32.68 -15.90 31.70
N ILE A 3 33.51 -14.98 31.20
CA ILE A 3 33.67 -14.60 29.80
C ILE A 3 34.22 -15.81 29.03
N GLU A 4 33.68 -16.10 27.83
CA GLU A 4 34.30 -17.02 26.88
C GLU A 4 34.50 -16.32 25.54
N GLU A 5 35.77 -16.23 25.13
CA GLU A 5 36.24 -15.81 23.81
C GLU A 5 36.50 -17.03 22.92
N GLY A 6 36.08 -16.91 21.65
CA GLY A 6 36.73 -17.48 20.44
C GLY A 6 36.60 -18.99 20.17
N PRO A 7 37.19 -19.51 19.06
CA PRO A 7 37.71 -18.86 17.86
C PRO A 7 37.35 -19.62 16.54
N GLY A 8 37.91 -19.18 15.39
CA GLY A 8 38.32 -20.13 14.35
C GLY A 8 37.77 -19.92 12.94
N GLY A 9 38.54 -19.22 12.10
CA GLY A 9 38.43 -19.34 10.65
C GLY A 9 39.05 -20.66 10.15
N GLY A 10 38.44 -21.24 9.12
CA GLY A 10 38.94 -22.39 8.38
C GLY A 10 38.69 -22.17 6.90
N ARG A 11 39.78 -22.09 6.14
CA ARG A 11 39.82 -22.14 4.67
C ARG A 11 39.68 -23.60 4.25
N ASP A 12 38.86 -23.88 3.25
CA ASP A 12 38.95 -25.11 2.48
C ASP A 12 39.30 -24.76 1.03
N GLU A 13 40.49 -25.21 0.65
CA GLU A 13 40.99 -25.33 -0.72
C GLU A 13 40.51 -26.65 -1.33
N GLY A 14 40.34 -26.69 -2.65
CA GLY A 14 40.47 -27.94 -3.42
C GLY A 14 39.53 -28.09 -4.61
N PRO A 15 39.92 -28.89 -5.63
CA PRO A 15 40.38 -28.31 -6.89
C PRO A 15 39.75 -28.94 -8.14
N ASP A 16 40.30 -28.57 -9.30
CA ASP A 16 40.37 -29.29 -10.58
C ASP A 16 39.36 -28.95 -11.69
N GLY A 17 39.91 -28.67 -12.88
CA GLY A 17 39.16 -28.71 -14.14
C GLY A 17 39.69 -27.88 -15.32
N ARG A 18 40.93 -28.14 -15.76
CA ARG A 18 41.46 -28.00 -17.15
C ARG A 18 40.37 -28.08 -18.26
N THR A 19 40.36 -27.37 -19.41
CA THR A 19 41.38 -27.18 -20.47
C THR A 19 40.80 -26.37 -21.67
N GLY A 20 41.67 -25.69 -22.45
CA GLY A 20 41.59 -25.50 -23.92
C GLY A 20 40.96 -24.18 -24.42
N SER A 21 41.72 -23.16 -24.84
CA SER A 21 42.38 -22.95 -26.16
C SER A 21 41.41 -22.77 -27.34
N ASP A 22 41.29 -21.55 -27.87
CA ASP A 22 41.82 -21.22 -29.21
C ASP A 22 41.67 -19.75 -29.58
N ALA A 23 42.67 -19.26 -30.31
CA ALA A 23 42.90 -17.91 -30.78
C ALA A 23 42.15 -17.61 -32.09
N GLY A 24 41.91 -16.32 -32.36
CA GLY A 24 41.39 -15.85 -33.65
C GLY A 24 41.43 -14.32 -33.77
N ASP A 25 42.51 -13.83 -34.37
CA ASP A 25 42.84 -12.47 -34.79
C ASP A 25 41.91 -11.94 -35.92
N GLY A 26 41.86 -10.62 -36.12
CA GLY A 26 41.35 -10.02 -37.36
C GLY A 26 40.71 -8.64 -37.23
N GLY A 27 41.53 -7.59 -37.14
CA GLY A 27 41.12 -6.23 -37.48
C GLY A 27 41.33 -5.93 -38.97
N SER A 28 40.35 -5.29 -39.63
CA SER A 28 40.55 -4.36 -40.76
C SER A 28 39.24 -3.65 -41.08
N GLY A 29 39.31 -2.33 -41.30
CA GLY A 29 38.16 -1.44 -41.50
C GLY A 29 37.87 -1.03 -42.95
N ALA A 30 37.04 0.03 -43.03
CA ALA A 30 36.51 0.77 -44.19
C ALA A 30 35.26 0.13 -44.86
N ASP A 31 34.17 0.83 -45.21
CA ASP A 31 33.99 2.26 -45.46
C ASP A 31 32.50 2.72 -45.52
N HIS A 32 32.29 4.01 -45.20
CA HIS A 32 31.23 5.00 -45.50
C HIS A 32 29.71 4.70 -45.64
N GLY A 33 28.92 5.39 -44.79
CA GLY A 33 27.52 5.82 -44.98
C GLY A 33 27.09 6.82 -43.87
N PRO A 34 26.25 7.83 -44.15
CA PRO A 34 26.59 9.25 -43.93
C PRO A 34 26.35 9.81 -42.52
N THR A 35 27.26 10.73 -42.17
CA THR A 35 27.13 12.01 -41.48
C THR A 35 25.90 12.27 -40.61
N GLU A 36 26.20 12.46 -39.32
CA GLU A 36 25.45 13.21 -38.31
C GLU A 36 24.33 14.13 -38.84
N ALA A 37 23.10 13.68 -38.62
CA ALA A 37 22.01 14.51 -38.13
C ALA A 37 21.41 13.72 -36.95
N GLY A 38 21.77 13.97 -35.70
CA GLY A 38 21.65 15.29 -35.12
C GLY A 38 20.19 15.75 -35.01
N ALA A 39 19.22 14.82 -35.04
CA ALA A 39 17.88 15.02 -34.50
C ALA A 39 17.82 14.29 -33.15
N ASP A 40 18.52 14.83 -32.16
CA ASP A 40 17.88 15.68 -31.17
C ASP A 40 16.80 14.88 -30.40
N GLY A 41 17.18 14.06 -29.45
CA GLY A 41 17.72 14.61 -28.21
C GLY A 41 16.64 15.22 -27.31
N THR A 42 15.34 14.91 -27.48
CA THR A 42 14.30 15.52 -26.63
C THR A 42 13.21 14.56 -26.13
N ARG A 43 13.54 13.29 -25.83
CA ARG A 43 12.93 12.65 -24.64
C ARG A 43 13.57 13.27 -23.40
N ASP A 44 13.30 14.55 -23.27
CA ASP A 44 13.59 15.38 -22.14
C ASP A 44 12.74 14.77 -21.01
N ARG A 45 13.30 13.76 -20.34
CA ARG A 45 12.89 13.22 -19.03
C ARG A 45 13.04 14.38 -18.07
N ARG A 46 12.21 15.42 -18.23
CA ARG A 46 12.32 16.70 -17.56
C ARG A 46 12.24 16.42 -16.08
N ARG A 47 13.42 16.49 -15.46
CA ARG A 47 13.53 16.65 -14.02
C ARG A 47 12.57 17.78 -13.64
N LEU A 48 11.82 17.58 -12.57
CA LEU A 48 10.86 18.57 -12.09
C LEU A 48 11.58 19.92 -11.97
N SER A 49 10.98 20.98 -12.53
CA SER A 49 11.55 22.31 -12.35
C SER A 49 11.61 22.64 -10.86
N THR A 50 12.57 23.46 -10.44
CA THR A 50 12.71 23.88 -9.03
C THR A 50 11.38 24.43 -8.49
N ALA A 51 10.65 25.20 -9.30
CA ALA A 51 9.33 25.72 -8.96
C ALA A 51 8.32 24.60 -8.65
N ALA A 52 8.24 23.57 -9.48
CA ALA A 52 7.32 22.45 -9.23
C ALA A 52 7.73 21.62 -8.01
N THR A 53 9.03 21.51 -7.70
CA THR A 53 9.50 20.86 -6.46
C THR A 53 9.10 21.67 -5.24
N THR A 54 9.24 22.99 -5.29
CA THR A 54 8.79 23.90 -4.23
C THR A 54 7.28 23.82 -4.04
N VAL A 55 6.50 23.83 -5.12
CA VAL A 55 5.03 23.71 -5.06
C VAL A 55 4.61 22.37 -4.43
N LEU A 56 5.24 21.25 -4.81
CA LEU A 56 4.94 19.95 -4.19
C LEU A 56 5.30 19.91 -2.71
N GLY A 57 6.45 20.50 -2.32
CA GLY A 57 6.85 20.60 -0.92
C GLY A 57 5.86 21.44 -0.10
N LEU A 58 5.44 22.60 -0.62
CA LEU A 58 4.41 23.45 0.00
C LEU A 58 3.07 22.75 0.09
N PHE A 59 2.68 22.00 -0.95
CA PHE A 59 1.48 21.17 -0.95
C PHE A 59 1.52 20.13 0.17
N LEU A 60 2.62 19.38 0.31
CA LEU A 60 2.77 18.40 1.37
C LEU A 60 2.76 19.06 2.77
N LEU A 61 3.39 20.22 2.92
CA LEU A 61 3.33 20.99 4.17
C LEU A 61 1.90 21.47 4.49
N ALA A 62 1.17 21.94 3.49
CA ALA A 62 -0.22 22.33 3.66
C ALA A 62 -1.10 21.13 4.00
N ASP A 63 -0.88 19.99 3.35
CA ASP A 63 -1.61 18.74 3.58
C ASP A 63 -1.44 18.25 5.03
N ILE A 64 -0.21 18.22 5.57
CA ILE A 64 -0.02 17.82 6.98
C ILE A 64 -0.66 18.77 7.97
N VAL A 65 -0.56 20.09 7.73
CA VAL A 65 -1.22 21.08 8.60
C VAL A 65 -2.74 20.90 8.54
N PHE A 66 -3.28 20.69 7.35
CA PHE A 66 -4.70 20.42 7.15
C PHE A 66 -5.15 19.12 7.84
N VAL A 67 -4.45 18.00 7.63
CA VAL A 67 -4.81 16.70 8.21
C VAL A 67 -4.68 16.73 9.74
N CYS A 68 -3.60 17.29 10.28
CA CYS A 68 -3.45 17.44 11.74
C CYS A 68 -4.52 18.38 12.33
N GLY A 69 -4.80 19.51 11.68
CA GLY A 69 -5.84 20.44 12.15
C GLY A 69 -7.24 19.84 12.08
N ALA A 70 -7.54 19.08 11.01
CA ALA A 70 -8.79 18.33 10.89
C ALA A 70 -8.89 17.29 12.01
N LEU A 71 -7.81 16.55 12.30
CA LEU A 71 -7.80 15.58 13.39
C LEU A 71 -8.05 16.24 14.75
N VAL A 72 -7.35 17.33 15.06
CA VAL A 72 -7.48 18.06 16.33
C VAL A 72 -8.89 18.61 16.52
N THR A 73 -9.49 19.18 15.46
CA THR A 73 -10.85 19.74 15.54
C THR A 73 -11.95 18.67 15.53
N LEU A 74 -11.70 17.53 14.89
CA LEU A 74 -12.64 16.41 14.82
C LEU A 74 -12.63 15.54 16.07
N TRP A 75 -11.47 15.39 16.73
CA TRP A 75 -11.32 14.53 17.91
C TRP A 75 -12.34 14.77 19.04
N PRO A 76 -12.64 16.03 19.46
CA PRO A 76 -13.64 16.25 20.51
C PRO A 76 -15.05 15.80 20.09
N VAL A 77 -15.39 15.89 18.80
CA VAL A 77 -16.68 15.41 18.26
C VAL A 77 -16.75 13.89 18.30
N VAL A 78 -15.64 13.22 17.96
CA VAL A 78 -15.52 11.76 18.05
C VAL A 78 -15.71 11.30 19.49
N LEU A 79 -15.03 11.92 20.46
CA LEU A 79 -15.19 11.55 21.87
C LEU A 79 -16.64 11.80 22.35
N ALA A 80 -17.23 12.95 22.00
CA ALA A 80 -18.60 13.28 22.40
C ALA A 80 -19.67 12.33 21.84
N THR A 81 -19.41 11.67 20.71
CA THR A 81 -20.40 10.83 20.03
C THR A 81 -20.13 9.32 20.16
N VAL A 82 -18.90 8.91 20.43
CA VAL A 82 -18.47 7.50 20.44
C VAL A 82 -18.17 6.98 21.86
N GLU A 83 -17.97 7.84 22.86
CA GLU A 83 -17.67 7.38 24.22
C GLU A 83 -18.81 6.57 24.87
N PRO A 84 -18.47 5.63 25.79
CA PRO A 84 -19.46 4.81 26.47
C PRO A 84 -20.46 5.65 27.25
N GLY A 85 -21.72 5.68 26.80
CA GLY A 85 -22.79 6.47 27.41
C GLY A 85 -23.35 7.57 26.50
N ALA A 86 -22.75 7.82 25.34
CA ALA A 86 -23.37 8.65 24.31
C ALA A 86 -24.67 8.01 23.80
N GLU A 87 -25.73 8.80 23.66
CA GLU A 87 -26.98 8.32 23.07
C GLU A 87 -26.75 7.93 21.61
N ALA A 88 -27.35 6.82 21.16
CA ALA A 88 -27.16 6.31 19.79
C ALA A 88 -27.58 7.31 18.69
N THR A 89 -28.45 8.27 19.02
CA THR A 89 -28.93 9.33 18.10
C THR A 89 -28.26 10.68 18.38
N ALA A 90 -27.32 10.75 19.32
CA ALA A 90 -26.63 11.99 19.64
C ALA A 90 -25.88 12.51 18.41
N THR A 91 -25.99 13.81 18.19
CA THR A 91 -25.21 14.52 17.17
C THR A 91 -24.33 15.55 17.85
N ALA A 92 -23.08 15.66 17.41
CA ALA A 92 -22.17 16.69 17.85
C ALA A 92 -21.89 17.65 16.70
N ARG A 93 -21.80 18.94 17.02
CA ARG A 93 -21.49 19.98 16.02
C ARG A 93 -20.00 19.99 15.75
N TRP A 94 -19.64 19.90 14.48
CA TRP A 94 -18.28 20.04 14.00
C TRP A 94 -18.17 21.26 13.10
N SER A 95 -17.17 22.10 13.37
CA SER A 95 -16.82 23.24 12.53
C SER A 95 -15.34 23.13 12.13
N PRO A 96 -15.04 22.50 10.98
CA PRO A 96 -13.65 22.36 10.54
C PRO A 96 -13.08 23.75 10.24
N PHE A 97 -12.04 24.15 10.97
CA PHE A 97 -11.36 25.44 10.78
C PHE A 97 -12.30 26.68 10.84
N GLY A 98 -13.42 26.58 11.56
CA GLY A 98 -14.43 27.64 11.61
C GLY A 98 -15.33 27.73 10.38
N LEU A 99 -15.30 26.73 9.48
CA LEU A 99 -16.07 26.70 8.25
C LEU A 99 -17.35 25.87 8.42
N GLY A 100 -18.45 26.57 8.67
CA GLY A 100 -19.79 25.98 8.78
C GLY A 100 -20.00 25.18 10.06
N GLU A 101 -21.24 24.79 10.32
CA GLU A 101 -21.61 23.91 11.43
C GLU A 101 -22.29 22.66 10.88
N TRP A 102 -21.65 21.51 11.10
CA TRP A 102 -22.10 20.23 10.61
C TRP A 102 -22.52 19.37 11.81
N ALA A 103 -23.74 18.85 11.81
CA ALA A 103 -24.16 17.89 12.82
C ALA A 103 -23.67 16.50 12.42
N LEU A 104 -22.73 15.94 13.19
CA LEU A 104 -22.15 14.62 12.96
C LEU A 104 -22.75 13.60 13.93
N THR A 105 -23.18 12.46 13.39
CA THR A 105 -23.49 11.26 14.18
C THR A 105 -22.21 10.51 14.53
N ALA A 106 -22.29 9.56 15.47
CA ALA A 106 -21.17 8.71 15.87
C ALA A 106 -20.50 7.99 14.68
N ASP A 107 -21.29 7.39 13.79
CA ASP A 107 -20.76 6.67 12.64
C ASP A 107 -20.07 7.60 11.63
N THR A 108 -20.64 8.80 11.39
CA THR A 108 -20.02 9.77 10.48
C THR A 108 -18.74 10.36 11.08
N ALA A 109 -18.73 10.68 12.37
CA ALA A 109 -17.54 11.15 13.07
C ALA A 109 -16.41 10.09 13.01
N MET A 110 -16.75 8.81 13.17
CA MET A 110 -15.78 7.72 13.09
C MET A 110 -15.26 7.49 11.67
N LEU A 111 -16.13 7.54 10.65
CA LEU A 111 -15.71 7.48 9.25
C LEU A 111 -14.73 8.62 8.92
N LEU A 112 -15.02 9.84 9.36
CA LEU A 112 -14.13 10.97 9.19
C LEU A 112 -12.80 10.78 9.92
N ALA A 113 -12.82 10.26 11.15
CA ALA A 113 -11.60 9.98 11.91
C ALA A 113 -10.72 8.95 11.19
N VAL A 114 -11.31 7.89 10.66
CA VAL A 114 -10.62 6.87 9.85
C VAL A 114 -10.00 7.49 8.59
N VAL A 115 -10.74 8.35 7.88
CA VAL A 115 -10.22 9.05 6.69
C VAL A 115 -9.04 9.93 7.05
N VAL A 116 -9.17 10.76 8.09
CA VAL A 116 -8.13 11.72 8.49
C VAL A 116 -6.88 10.99 9.01
N CYS A 117 -7.05 9.97 9.85
CA CYS A 117 -5.92 9.17 10.34
C CYS A 117 -5.24 8.40 9.22
N SER A 118 -5.98 7.85 8.26
CA SER A 118 -5.39 7.19 7.08
C SER A 118 -4.65 8.17 6.17
N ALA A 119 -5.21 9.36 5.94
CA ALA A 119 -4.52 10.42 5.21
C ALA A 119 -3.20 10.80 5.90
N LEU A 120 -3.19 10.91 7.24
CA LEU A 120 -1.98 11.17 8.02
C LEU A 120 -0.91 10.08 7.81
N GLY A 121 -1.30 8.81 7.83
CA GLY A 121 -0.40 7.70 7.55
C GLY A 121 0.17 7.74 6.13
N SER A 122 -0.69 8.00 5.13
CA SER A 122 -0.27 8.09 3.73
C SER A 122 0.66 9.28 3.49
N PHE A 123 0.42 10.42 4.17
CA PHE A 123 1.30 11.58 4.17
C PHE A 123 2.72 11.22 4.63
N VAL A 124 2.88 10.46 5.73
CA VAL A 124 4.22 10.08 6.23
C VAL A 124 5.02 9.32 5.17
N HIS A 125 4.37 8.42 4.43
CA HIS A 125 4.99 7.69 3.33
C HIS A 125 5.37 8.63 2.17
N ALA A 126 4.45 9.53 1.80
CA ALA A 126 4.67 10.53 0.76
C ALA A 126 5.83 11.48 1.12
N ALA A 127 5.85 12.01 2.34
CA ALA A 127 6.89 12.92 2.82
C ALA A 127 8.28 12.25 2.86
N THR A 128 8.36 11.00 3.31
CA THR A 128 9.60 10.21 3.30
C THR A 128 10.12 10.01 1.87
N SER A 129 9.21 9.64 0.96
CA SER A 129 9.55 9.49 -0.47
C SER A 129 10.02 10.81 -1.06
N PHE A 130 9.31 11.90 -0.80
CA PHE A 130 9.64 13.24 -1.27
C PHE A 130 11.03 13.67 -0.78
N ALA A 131 11.31 13.57 0.53
CA ALA A 131 12.61 13.92 1.09
C ALA A 131 13.76 13.15 0.42
N THR A 132 13.56 11.85 0.19
CA THR A 132 14.53 10.99 -0.51
C THR A 132 14.75 11.43 -1.97
N TYR A 133 13.68 11.66 -2.73
CA TYR A 133 13.80 12.02 -4.15
C TYR A 133 14.31 13.44 -4.38
N VAL A 134 13.97 14.40 -3.51
CA VAL A 134 14.53 15.76 -3.52
C VAL A 134 16.03 15.69 -3.24
N GLY A 135 16.44 14.98 -2.19
CA GLY A 135 17.85 14.83 -1.82
C GLY A 135 18.69 14.23 -2.96
N ASN A 136 18.12 13.26 -3.67
CA ASN A 136 18.81 12.59 -4.79
C ASN A 136 18.64 13.28 -6.16
N ARG A 137 17.99 14.45 -6.24
CA ARG A 137 17.72 15.21 -7.49
C ARG A 137 17.02 14.41 -8.60
N ARG A 138 16.12 13.49 -8.24
CA ARG A 138 15.45 12.55 -9.17
C ARG A 138 13.91 12.69 -9.23
N LEU A 139 13.36 13.83 -8.85
CA LEU A 139 11.92 14.08 -8.99
C LEU A 139 11.53 14.31 -10.46
N TYR A 140 10.50 13.60 -10.93
CA TYR A 140 9.94 13.73 -12.28
C TYR A 140 8.45 14.10 -12.20
N ALA A 141 7.93 14.82 -13.20
CA ALA A 141 6.54 15.33 -13.20
C ALA A 141 5.47 14.23 -13.17
N SER A 142 5.78 13.05 -13.68
CA SER A 142 4.89 11.88 -13.62
C SER A 142 4.59 11.40 -12.19
N TRP A 143 5.36 11.84 -11.19
CA TRP A 143 5.16 11.44 -9.79
C TRP A 143 4.03 12.18 -9.10
N LEU A 144 3.56 13.32 -9.63
CA LEU A 144 2.50 14.09 -8.96
C LEU A 144 1.21 13.26 -8.82
N TRP A 145 0.84 12.55 -9.88
CA TRP A 145 -0.30 11.64 -9.86
C TRP A 145 -0.11 10.48 -8.88
N TRP A 146 1.13 9.98 -8.77
CA TRP A 146 1.46 8.94 -7.81
C TRP A 146 1.23 9.41 -6.36
N TYR A 147 1.63 10.64 -6.01
CA TYR A 147 1.38 11.20 -4.67
C TYR A 147 -0.11 11.34 -4.36
N LEU A 148 -0.91 11.83 -5.31
CA LEU A 148 -2.37 11.97 -5.14
C LEU A 148 -3.07 10.61 -5.01
N LEU A 149 -2.76 9.67 -5.90
CA LEU A 149 -3.35 8.33 -5.84
C LEU A 149 -2.94 7.60 -4.58
N ARG A 150 -1.74 7.85 -4.06
CA ARG A 150 -1.27 7.24 -2.83
C ARG A 150 -2.15 7.59 -1.63
N ALA A 151 -2.52 8.87 -1.49
CA ALA A 151 -3.47 9.30 -0.47
C ALA A 151 -4.83 8.61 -0.64
N GLY A 152 -5.38 8.61 -1.86
CA GLY A 152 -6.67 7.98 -2.17
C GLY A 152 -6.70 6.47 -1.88
N ILE A 153 -5.65 5.73 -2.24
CA ILE A 153 -5.55 4.29 -1.97
C ILE A 153 -5.53 4.01 -0.47
N GLY A 154 -4.77 4.80 0.32
CA GLY A 154 -4.74 4.66 1.77
C GLY A 154 -6.12 4.86 2.40
N VAL A 155 -6.82 5.93 2.00
CA VAL A 155 -8.17 6.23 2.49
C VAL A 155 -9.16 5.12 2.12
N ALA A 156 -9.18 4.70 0.85
CA ALA A 156 -10.07 3.63 0.40
C ALA A 156 -9.84 2.33 1.18
N LEU A 157 -8.58 1.97 1.42
CA LEU A 157 -8.22 0.78 2.18
C LEU A 157 -8.66 0.86 3.64
N ALA A 158 -8.45 2.00 4.29
CA ALA A 158 -8.85 2.22 5.68
C ALA A 158 -10.38 2.16 5.84
N LEU A 159 -11.14 2.72 4.88
CA LEU A 159 -12.60 2.63 4.86
C LEU A 159 -13.08 1.18 4.72
N LEU A 160 -12.47 0.40 3.82
CA LEU A 160 -12.78 -1.03 3.70
C LEU A 160 -12.54 -1.74 5.03
N VAL A 161 -11.36 -1.56 5.64
CA VAL A 161 -11.03 -2.18 6.94
C VAL A 161 -12.02 -1.76 8.03
N TYR A 162 -12.39 -0.47 8.08
CA TYR A 162 -13.41 0.02 9.02
C TYR A 162 -14.73 -0.70 8.83
N LEU A 163 -15.25 -0.78 7.60
CA LEU A 163 -16.52 -1.43 7.30
C LEU A 163 -16.49 -2.93 7.60
N LEU A 164 -15.38 -3.61 7.31
CA LEU A 164 -15.19 -5.03 7.63
C LEU A 164 -15.20 -5.28 9.14
N LEU A 165 -14.48 -4.47 9.91
CA LEU A 165 -14.46 -4.58 11.36
C LEU A 165 -15.84 -4.26 11.93
N ARG A 166 -16.40 -3.12 11.56
CA ARG A 166 -17.67 -2.60 12.09
C ARG A 166 -18.86 -3.48 11.73
N GLY A 167 -19.00 -3.84 10.46
CA GLY A 167 -20.13 -4.61 9.93
C GLY A 167 -19.93 -6.13 9.89
N GLY A 168 -18.73 -6.62 10.14
CA GLY A 168 -18.42 -8.05 10.24
C GLY A 168 -18.15 -8.46 11.68
N LEU A 169 -16.96 -8.12 12.19
CA LEU A 169 -16.50 -8.58 13.51
C LEU A 169 -17.36 -8.03 14.66
N PHE A 170 -17.81 -6.78 14.56
CA PHE A 170 -18.58 -6.08 15.59
C PHE A 170 -20.09 -5.98 15.28
N ALA A 171 -20.58 -6.67 14.25
CA ALA A 171 -21.98 -6.57 13.79
C ALA A 171 -23.01 -6.96 14.86
N GLY A 172 -22.65 -7.88 15.76
CA GLY A 172 -23.51 -8.38 16.84
C GLY A 172 -23.24 -7.76 18.21
N SER A 173 -22.23 -6.89 18.34
CA SER A 173 -21.89 -6.27 19.63
C SER A 173 -22.58 -4.92 19.77
N SER A 174 -23.79 -4.92 20.34
CA SER A 174 -24.62 -3.72 20.53
C SER A 174 -24.19 -2.81 21.71
N GLY A 175 -23.00 -3.03 22.28
CA GLY A 175 -22.52 -2.30 23.45
C GLY A 175 -21.61 -1.13 23.10
N ALA A 176 -21.77 0.00 23.79
CA ALA A 176 -20.98 1.22 23.62
C ALA A 176 -19.45 1.03 23.81
N GLY A 177 -18.99 -0.10 24.34
CA GLY A 177 -17.57 -0.48 24.42
C GLY A 177 -17.00 -1.17 23.18
N ALA A 178 -17.83 -1.55 22.19
CA ALA A 178 -17.36 -2.26 20.98
C ALA A 178 -16.63 -1.36 19.98
N THR A 179 -16.80 -0.03 20.07
CA THR A 179 -16.28 0.94 19.11
C THR A 179 -15.22 1.81 19.76
N ASN A 180 -14.03 1.28 20.00
CA ASN A 180 -12.95 2.09 20.55
C ASN A 180 -12.41 3.06 19.48
N PRO A 181 -12.64 4.38 19.59
CA PRO A 181 -12.24 5.36 18.57
C PRO A 181 -10.73 5.37 18.33
N TYR A 182 -9.94 5.13 19.38
CA TYR A 182 -8.47 5.06 19.30
C TYR A 182 -8.02 3.84 18.50
N GLY A 183 -8.66 2.68 18.70
CA GLY A 183 -8.33 1.44 18.01
C GLY A 183 -8.60 1.53 16.50
N PHE A 184 -9.80 1.97 16.13
CA PHE A 184 -10.17 2.15 14.72
C PHE A 184 -9.29 3.20 14.03
N SER A 185 -9.05 4.34 14.68
CA SER A 185 -8.19 5.41 14.14
C SER A 185 -6.73 4.97 14.00
N GLY A 186 -6.19 4.22 14.97
CA GLY A 186 -4.83 3.69 14.93
C GLY A 186 -4.63 2.71 13.78
N ILE A 187 -5.55 1.75 13.61
CA ILE A 187 -5.53 0.80 12.48
C ILE A 187 -5.64 1.55 11.15
N ALA A 188 -6.53 2.54 11.06
CA ALA A 188 -6.69 3.35 9.85
C ALA A 188 -5.39 4.09 9.46
N GLY A 189 -4.69 4.67 10.44
CA GLY A 189 -3.38 5.29 10.21
C GLY A 189 -2.33 4.31 9.70
N LEU A 190 -2.30 3.09 10.25
CA LEU A 190 -1.42 2.02 9.76
C LEU A 190 -1.77 1.59 8.33
N CYS A 191 -3.06 1.50 7.99
CA CYS A 191 -3.52 1.22 6.63
C CYS A 191 -3.06 2.30 5.65
N GLY A 192 -3.08 3.58 6.04
CA GLY A 192 -2.53 4.67 5.23
C GLY A 192 -1.02 4.54 5.03
N LEU A 193 -0.28 4.37 6.12
CA LEU A 193 1.18 4.28 6.14
C LEU A 193 1.72 3.10 5.33
N PHE A 194 1.07 1.94 5.47
CA PHE A 194 1.48 0.67 4.88
C PHE A 194 0.49 0.17 3.81
N SER A 195 -0.19 1.08 3.11
CA SER A 195 -1.26 0.65 2.20
C SER A 195 -0.80 -0.32 1.12
N LYS A 196 0.48 -0.29 0.69
CA LYS A 196 1.02 -1.28 -0.25
C LYS A 196 1.01 -2.68 0.38
N GLN A 197 1.64 -2.82 1.54
CA GLN A 197 1.72 -4.09 2.27
C GLN A 197 0.34 -4.59 2.66
N ALA A 198 -0.56 -3.70 3.08
CA ALA A 198 -1.92 -4.07 3.44
C ALA A 198 -2.75 -4.51 2.21
N THR A 199 -2.58 -3.88 1.04
CA THR A 199 -3.19 -4.37 -0.21
C THR A 199 -2.60 -5.72 -0.64
N ASP A 200 -1.29 -5.90 -0.53
CA ASP A 200 -0.62 -7.17 -0.86
C ASP A 200 -1.12 -8.30 0.06
N LYS A 201 -1.31 -8.02 1.36
CA LYS A 201 -1.84 -9.01 2.31
C LYS A 201 -3.32 -9.34 2.06
N LEU A 202 -4.14 -8.33 1.74
CA LEU A 202 -5.53 -8.59 1.35
C LEU A 202 -5.62 -9.45 0.11
N ARG A 203 -4.75 -9.23 -0.88
CA ARG A 203 -4.66 -10.10 -2.06
C ARG A 203 -4.35 -11.54 -1.66
N GLU A 204 -3.34 -11.75 -0.82
CA GLU A 204 -2.98 -13.10 -0.33
C GLU A 204 -4.17 -13.79 0.37
N ILE A 205 -4.89 -13.06 1.22
CA ILE A 205 -6.07 -13.57 1.91
C ILE A 205 -7.19 -13.89 0.92
N CYS A 206 -7.48 -12.99 -0.03
CA CYS A 206 -8.48 -13.21 -1.07
C CYS A 206 -8.14 -14.41 -1.95
N ASP A 207 -6.88 -14.53 -2.38
CA ASP A 207 -6.41 -15.64 -3.19
C ASP A 207 -6.53 -16.95 -2.40
N THR A 208 -6.21 -16.95 -1.11
CA THR A 208 -6.40 -18.13 -0.24
C THR A 208 -7.87 -18.52 -0.12
N LEU A 209 -8.75 -17.56 0.20
CA LEU A 209 -10.18 -17.80 0.44
C LEU A 209 -10.95 -18.15 -0.84
N LEU A 210 -10.56 -17.58 -1.98
CA LEU A 210 -11.21 -17.79 -3.27
C LEU A 210 -10.50 -18.86 -4.11
N SER A 211 -9.38 -19.41 -3.65
CA SER A 211 -8.70 -20.50 -4.35
C SER A 211 -9.63 -21.71 -4.41
N THR A 212 -9.92 -22.15 -5.63
CA THR A 212 -10.62 -23.41 -5.90
C THR A 212 -9.67 -24.61 -5.84
N THR A 213 -8.53 -24.47 -5.13
CA THR A 213 -7.50 -25.51 -4.98
C THR A 213 -7.94 -26.63 -4.02
N GLY A 214 -9.08 -26.46 -3.34
CA GLY A 214 -9.79 -27.58 -2.71
C GLY A 214 -10.36 -28.49 -3.79
N ASP A 215 -9.97 -29.76 -3.74
CA ASP A 215 -10.31 -30.98 -4.50
C ASP A 215 -11.48 -31.04 -5.52
N GLY A 216 -12.38 -30.07 -5.64
CA GLY A 216 -13.56 -30.13 -6.50
C GLY A 216 -13.29 -30.29 -8.01
N ASP A 217 -12.17 -29.78 -8.57
CA ASP A 217 -11.81 -30.05 -9.98
C ASP A 217 -11.08 -31.40 -10.14
N ARG A 218 -10.36 -31.86 -9.11
CA ARG A 218 -9.67 -33.16 -9.11
C ARG A 218 -10.68 -34.30 -8.94
N ASP A 219 -11.58 -34.19 -7.96
CA ASP A 219 -12.68 -35.12 -7.73
C ASP A 219 -13.66 -35.16 -8.92
N ARG A 220 -13.91 -34.03 -9.59
CA ARG A 220 -14.77 -34.00 -10.79
C ARG A 220 -14.14 -34.74 -11.97
N ARG A 221 -12.81 -34.65 -12.16
CA ARG A 221 -12.11 -35.37 -13.23
C ARG A 221 -12.08 -36.88 -12.98
N ASP A 222 -11.87 -37.29 -11.73
CA ASP A 222 -11.81 -38.70 -11.37
C ASP A 222 -13.19 -39.38 -11.43
N GLY A 223 -14.27 -38.65 -11.11
CA GLY A 223 -15.65 -39.12 -11.30
C GLY A 223 -16.02 -39.33 -12.77
N LEU A 224 -15.58 -38.44 -13.67
CA LEU A 224 -15.79 -38.58 -15.12
C LEU A 224 -14.94 -39.70 -15.73
N ALA A 225 -13.70 -39.85 -15.29
CA ALA A 225 -12.82 -40.94 -15.72
C ALA A 225 -13.35 -42.32 -15.26
N THR A 226 -13.86 -42.40 -14.04
CA THR A 226 -14.46 -43.63 -13.49
C THR A 226 -15.79 -43.96 -14.17
N ALA A 227 -16.64 -42.97 -14.43
CA ALA A 227 -17.90 -43.16 -15.16
C ALA A 227 -17.69 -43.58 -16.62
N ALA A 228 -16.68 -43.02 -17.30
CA ALA A 228 -16.30 -43.43 -18.66
C ALA A 228 -15.78 -44.88 -18.71
N ARG A 229 -15.07 -45.33 -17.67
CA ARG A 229 -14.53 -46.69 -17.57
C ARG A 229 -15.61 -47.75 -17.29
N ASN A 230 -16.69 -47.37 -16.60
CA ASN A 230 -17.80 -48.26 -16.27
C ASN A 230 -18.94 -48.23 -17.30
N GLY A 231 -18.84 -47.37 -18.33
CA GLY A 231 -19.88 -47.12 -19.32
C GLY A 231 -19.72 -47.85 -20.65
N ASP A 232 -18.76 -48.76 -20.80
CA ASP A 232 -18.63 -49.61 -22.00
C ASP A 232 -19.05 -51.06 -21.72
N PRO A 233 -20.36 -51.39 -21.77
CA PRO A 233 -20.79 -52.75 -22.06
C PRO A 233 -20.59 -52.97 -23.57
N GLY A 234 -19.34 -53.19 -23.95
CA GLY A 234 -18.97 -53.60 -25.30
C GLY A 234 -19.65 -54.91 -25.65
N THR A 235 -20.69 -54.81 -26.48
CA THR A 235 -20.84 -55.53 -27.75
C THR A 235 -20.38 -56.99 -27.81
N SER A 236 -21.38 -57.84 -28.11
CA SER A 236 -21.35 -59.19 -28.72
C SER A 236 -21.45 -60.38 -27.75
#